data_AF-A0A969KRQ5-F1
#
_entry.id   AF-A0A969KRQ5-F1
#
_cell.length_a   1.000
_cell.length_b   1.000
_cell.length_c   1.000
_cell.angle_alpha   90.00
_cell.angle_beta   90.00
_cell.angle_gamma   90.00
#
_symmetry.space_group_name_H-M   'P 1'
#
loop_
_entity.id
_entity.type
_entity.pdbx_description
1 polymer ?
#
loop_
_entity_poly.entity_id
_entity_poly.type
_entity_poly.pdbx_seq_one_letter_code
_entity_poly.pdbx_strand_id
1 'polypeptide(L)'
;MANAPTIGSEFRVNTFTPNDQTRTSIARDSAGNFVVVWESDGQDGSQTGIYAQRFDSNGNPLGSEFRVNSFTSGFQRDPDVAMDVAGNFVITWQGDGEVVEGDDTGVYAQRYSNTGAALGDPILVSSFPDAPFGLAIAPTALESLSLPGAVLSRPLGRQLAYLRGNLTQRVRRRAIHSLSPPMDAIQM
;
A
#
# COMPACT_ATOMS: atom_id res chain seq x y z
N MET A 1 12.72 -33.10 34.09
CA MET A 1 13.10 -31.83 33.42
C MET A 1 12.88 -30.72 34.43
N ALA A 2 13.87 -29.89 34.72
CA ALA A 2 13.71 -28.77 35.64
C ALA A 2 12.99 -27.62 34.92
N ASN A 3 11.94 -27.06 35.52
CA ASN A 3 11.31 -25.85 35.00
C ASN A 3 12.33 -24.71 35.08
N ALA A 4 12.60 -24.06 33.96
CA ALA A 4 13.41 -22.86 33.96
C ALA A 4 12.72 -21.78 34.82
N PRO A 5 13.45 -21.09 35.72
CA PRO A 5 12.85 -20.03 36.51
C PRO A 5 12.33 -18.91 35.59
N THR A 6 11.10 -18.46 35.83
CA THR A 6 10.53 -17.33 35.11
C THR A 6 11.26 -16.05 35.51
N ILE A 7 11.53 -15.19 34.53
CA ILE A 7 12.05 -13.85 34.78
C ILE A 7 10.83 -12.93 34.89
N GLY A 8 10.44 -12.61 36.13
CA GLY A 8 9.28 -11.76 36.42
C GLY A 8 7.93 -12.47 36.41
N SER A 9 6.88 -11.68 36.60
CA SER A 9 5.48 -12.11 36.57
C SER A 9 4.89 -11.95 35.17
N GLU A 10 3.82 -12.69 34.89
CA GLU A 10 2.98 -12.45 33.71
C GLU A 10 2.46 -11.00 33.68
N PHE A 11 2.44 -10.39 32.50
CA PHE A 11 1.93 -9.06 32.28
C PHE A 11 1.17 -8.97 30.95
N ARG A 12 0.25 -8.01 30.85
CA ARG A 12 -0.54 -7.78 29.65
C ARG A 12 0.22 -6.91 28.65
N VAL A 13 0.15 -7.28 27.37
CA VAL A 13 0.90 -6.61 26.30
C VAL A 13 0.11 -5.50 25.58
N ASN A 14 -1.23 -5.58 25.61
CA ASN A 14 -2.15 -4.62 24.98
C ASN A 14 -2.76 -3.64 25.99
N THR A 15 -3.12 -2.47 25.48
CA THR A 15 -3.87 -1.41 26.17
C THR A 15 -5.32 -1.33 25.72
N PHE A 16 -5.62 -1.69 24.47
CA PHE A 16 -6.99 -1.86 23.97
C PHE A 16 -7.51 -3.25 24.32
N THR A 17 -8.60 -3.31 25.09
CA THR A 17 -9.20 -4.56 25.60
C THR A 17 -10.64 -4.88 25.16
N PRO A 18 -11.39 -4.03 24.42
CA PRO A 18 -12.64 -4.47 23.82
C PRO A 18 -12.44 -5.60 22.81
N ASN A 19 -13.41 -6.51 22.70
CA ASN A 19 -13.42 -7.65 21.78
C ASN A 19 -12.17 -8.53 21.90
N ASP A 20 -11.84 -9.26 20.83
CA ASP A 20 -10.77 -10.25 20.82
C ASP A 20 -9.44 -9.65 20.36
N GLN A 21 -8.37 -10.02 21.07
CA GLN A 21 -6.98 -9.82 20.65
C GLN A 21 -6.33 -11.19 20.51
N THR A 22 -5.96 -11.58 19.29
CA THR A 22 -5.54 -12.95 18.98
C THR A 22 -4.35 -13.00 18.01
N ARG A 23 -3.90 -14.22 17.67
CA ARG A 23 -2.82 -14.50 16.71
C ARG A 23 -1.56 -13.68 16.96
N THR A 24 -0.99 -13.87 18.15
CA THR A 24 0.20 -13.15 18.58
C THR A 24 1.48 -13.69 17.94
N SER A 25 2.43 -12.80 17.66
CA SER A 25 3.83 -13.14 17.35
C SER A 25 4.78 -12.21 18.12
N ILE A 26 6.01 -12.67 18.38
CA ILE A 26 7.01 -11.95 19.18
C ILE A 26 8.41 -12.12 18.58
N ALA A 27 9.18 -11.03 18.53
CA ALA A 27 10.59 -11.05 18.18
C ALA A 27 11.41 -10.19 19.15
N ARG A 28 12.68 -10.54 19.34
CA ARG A 28 13.59 -9.87 20.28
C ARG A 28 14.94 -9.55 19.68
N ASP A 29 15.58 -8.50 20.18
CA ASP A 29 16.96 -8.14 19.83
C ASP A 29 18.00 -8.82 20.75
N SER A 30 19.27 -8.46 20.55
CA SER A 30 20.40 -8.99 21.32
C SER A 30 20.49 -8.44 22.75
N ALA A 31 19.88 -7.28 23.02
CA ALA A 31 19.78 -6.68 24.35
C ALA A 31 18.57 -7.21 25.15
N GLY A 32 17.68 -7.96 24.50
CA GLY A 32 16.46 -8.51 25.10
C GLY A 32 15.25 -7.60 24.97
N ASN A 33 15.35 -6.46 24.27
CA ASN A 33 14.15 -5.69 23.91
C ASN A 33 13.33 -6.51 22.91
N PHE A 34 12.01 -6.37 22.94
CA PHE A 34 11.14 -7.16 22.11
C PHE A 34 9.94 -6.37 21.60
N VAL A 35 9.33 -6.89 20.54
CA VAL A 35 8.07 -6.40 19.99
C VAL A 35 7.08 -7.55 19.99
N VAL A 36 5.85 -7.27 20.42
CA VAL A 36 4.73 -8.20 20.29
C VAL A 36 3.77 -7.62 19.27
N VAL A 37 3.29 -8.45 18.35
CA VAL A 37 2.28 -8.12 17.34
C VAL A 37 1.08 -9.03 17.50
N TRP A 38 -0.13 -8.54 17.21
CA TRP A 38 -1.38 -9.29 17.31
C TRP A 38 -2.47 -8.73 16.38
N GLU A 39 -3.51 -9.53 16.16
CA GLU A 39 -4.78 -9.09 15.58
C GLU A 39 -5.68 -8.49 16.66
N SER A 40 -6.33 -7.37 16.37
CA SER A 40 -7.27 -6.70 17.27
C SER A 40 -8.59 -6.44 16.57
N ASP A 41 -9.69 -6.95 17.12
CA ASP A 41 -11.03 -6.83 16.54
C ASP A 41 -11.70 -5.49 16.88
N GLY A 42 -11.99 -4.69 15.86
CA GLY A 42 -12.74 -3.43 15.99
C GLY A 42 -11.93 -2.22 16.45
N GLN A 43 -10.61 -2.37 16.67
CA GLN A 43 -9.80 -1.28 17.22
C GLN A 43 -9.56 -0.13 16.24
N ASP A 44 -9.55 -0.40 14.93
CA ASP A 44 -9.44 0.63 13.89
C ASP A 44 -10.79 1.09 13.34
N GLY A 45 -11.90 0.62 13.93
CA GLY A 45 -13.26 0.92 13.49
C GLY A 45 -13.79 0.01 12.38
N SER A 46 -13.06 -1.03 11.98
CA SER A 46 -13.54 -2.07 11.06
C SER A 46 -13.48 -3.46 11.69
N GLN A 47 -13.15 -4.51 10.93
CA GLN A 47 -12.97 -5.88 11.42
C GLN A 47 -11.64 -5.99 12.19
N THR A 48 -10.78 -6.95 11.86
CA THR A 48 -9.48 -7.09 12.51
C THR A 48 -8.44 -6.13 11.92
N GLY A 49 -7.71 -5.44 12.80
CA GLY A 49 -6.50 -4.69 12.47
C GLY A 49 -5.25 -5.35 13.07
N ILE A 50 -4.06 -4.98 12.58
CA ILE A 50 -2.78 -5.46 13.12
C ILE A 50 -2.19 -4.40 14.05
N TYR A 51 -1.88 -4.79 15.27
CA TYR A 51 -1.36 -3.91 16.31
C TYR A 51 -0.09 -4.47 16.92
N ALA A 52 0.76 -3.58 17.42
CA ALA A 52 2.01 -3.94 18.05
C ALA A 52 2.36 -3.04 19.23
N GLN A 53 3.18 -3.57 20.13
CA GLN A 53 3.78 -2.85 21.26
C GLN A 53 5.24 -3.28 21.42
N ARG A 54 6.11 -2.31 21.66
CA ARG A 54 7.53 -2.53 21.96
C ARG A 54 7.76 -2.56 23.46
N PHE A 55 8.72 -3.34 23.91
CA PHE A 55 9.09 -3.48 25.31
C PHE A 55 10.61 -3.51 25.46
N ASP A 56 11.10 -3.00 26.59
CA ASP A 56 12.48 -3.20 27.00
C ASP A 56 12.69 -4.64 27.55
N SER A 57 13.93 -5.00 27.85
CA SER A 57 14.27 -6.31 28.40
C SER A 57 13.63 -6.63 29.77
N ASN A 58 13.07 -5.64 30.45
CA ASN A 58 12.38 -5.79 31.73
C ASN A 58 10.85 -5.88 31.56
N GLY A 59 10.34 -5.79 30.33
CA GLY A 59 8.91 -5.79 30.04
C GLY A 59 8.26 -4.41 30.22
N ASN A 60 9.02 -3.33 30.32
CA ASN A 60 8.45 -1.98 30.31
C ASN A 60 8.13 -1.56 28.87
N PRO A 61 6.94 -0.96 28.60
CA PRO A 61 6.59 -0.53 27.26
C PRO A 61 7.49 0.61 26.76
N LEU A 62 8.02 0.45 25.55
CA LEU A 62 8.81 1.46 24.83
C LEU A 62 7.91 2.24 23.88
N GLY A 63 7.19 3.22 24.44
CA GLY A 63 6.16 3.98 23.73
C GLY A 63 4.77 3.37 23.88
N SER A 64 3.81 3.88 23.12
CA SER A 64 2.44 3.38 23.09
C SER A 64 2.26 2.26 22.07
N GLU A 65 1.17 1.53 22.24
CA GLU A 65 0.66 0.59 21.27
C GLU A 65 0.34 1.31 19.96
N PHE A 66 0.62 0.67 18.83
CA PHE A 66 0.46 1.28 17.52
C PHE A 66 -0.11 0.31 16.49
N ARG A 67 -0.89 0.85 15.55
CA ARG A 67 -1.41 0.10 14.40
C ARG A 67 -0.33 -0.07 13.34
N VAL A 68 -0.22 -1.27 12.79
CA VAL A 68 0.73 -1.63 11.74
C VAL A 68 0.13 -1.41 10.36
N ASN A 69 -1.11 -1.84 10.14
CA ASN A 69 -1.80 -1.65 8.86
C ASN A 69 -2.18 -0.17 8.65
N SER A 70 -1.95 0.33 7.44
CA SER A 70 -2.45 1.64 7.00
C SER A 70 -3.88 1.55 6.48
N PHE A 71 -4.20 0.47 5.75
CA PHE A 71 -5.53 0.18 5.25
C PHE A 71 -6.38 -0.49 6.33
N THR A 72 -7.55 0.09 6.63
CA THR A 72 -8.39 -0.33 7.76
C THR A 72 -9.69 -1.00 7.32
N SER A 73 -10.06 -0.94 6.04
CA SER A 73 -11.27 -1.65 5.59
C SER A 73 -10.98 -3.14 5.49
N GLY A 74 -12.00 -3.97 5.69
CA GLY A 74 -11.83 -5.41 5.60
C GLY A 74 -11.05 -6.00 6.78
N PHE A 75 -10.53 -7.20 6.56
CA PHE A 75 -9.75 -7.93 7.53
C PHE A 75 -8.25 -7.75 7.30
N GLN A 76 -7.54 -7.53 8.40
CA GLN A 76 -6.08 -7.63 8.47
C GLN A 76 -5.75 -8.73 9.49
N ARG A 77 -5.03 -9.76 9.05
CA ARG A 77 -4.90 -11.04 9.76
C ARG A 77 -3.50 -11.64 9.68
N ASP A 78 -3.29 -12.61 10.54
CA ASP A 78 -2.17 -13.52 10.62
C ASP A 78 -0.82 -12.78 10.63
N PRO A 79 -0.61 -11.88 11.61
CA PRO A 79 0.61 -11.11 11.67
C PRO A 79 1.78 -11.98 12.09
N ASP A 80 2.94 -11.67 11.54
CA ASP A 80 4.22 -12.22 12.00
C ASP A 80 5.28 -11.12 12.08
N VAL A 81 6.27 -11.31 12.95
CA VAL A 81 7.32 -10.32 13.18
C VAL A 81 8.70 -10.96 13.26
N ALA A 82 9.67 -10.33 12.58
CA ALA A 82 11.08 -10.66 12.69
C ALA A 82 11.88 -9.42 13.07
N MET A 83 12.93 -9.59 13.86
CA MET A 83 13.78 -8.51 14.37
C MET A 83 15.27 -8.87 14.20
N ASP A 84 16.07 -7.89 13.80
CA ASP A 84 17.53 -8.02 13.72
C ASP A 84 18.21 -7.77 15.08
N VAL A 85 19.51 -8.05 15.16
CA VAL A 85 20.30 -7.89 16.41
C VAL A 85 20.43 -6.43 16.87
N ALA A 86 20.18 -5.47 15.99
CA ALA A 86 20.21 -4.03 16.26
C ALA A 86 18.82 -3.47 16.65
N GLY A 87 17.79 -4.32 16.63
CA GLY A 87 16.43 -4.01 17.00
C GLY A 87 15.55 -3.51 15.86
N ASN A 88 16.02 -3.43 14.61
CA ASN A 88 15.14 -3.14 13.48
C ASN A 88 14.24 -4.34 13.22
N PHE A 89 12.99 -4.11 12.84
CA PHE A 89 12.03 -5.19 12.69
C PHE A 89 11.14 -5.02 11.46
N VAL A 90 10.63 -6.13 10.97
CA VAL A 90 9.64 -6.19 9.89
C VAL A 90 8.43 -6.95 10.41
N ILE A 91 7.24 -6.40 10.14
CA ILE A 91 5.97 -7.05 10.43
C ILE A 91 5.31 -7.38 9.10
N THR A 92 4.86 -8.62 8.94
CA THR A 92 4.08 -9.07 7.78
C THR A 92 2.67 -9.43 8.21
N TRP A 93 1.69 -9.27 7.32
CA TRP A 93 0.31 -9.68 7.57
C TRP A 93 -0.41 -9.99 6.26
N GLN A 94 -1.51 -10.74 6.36
CA GLN A 94 -2.50 -10.89 5.30
C GLN A 94 -3.50 -9.74 5.39
N GLY A 95 -3.82 -9.08 4.27
CA GLY A 95 -4.73 -7.93 4.30
C GLY A 95 -5.59 -7.77 3.05
N ASP A 96 -6.78 -7.20 3.20
CA ASP A 96 -7.71 -7.04 2.07
C ASP A 96 -7.30 -5.92 1.08
N GLY A 97 -6.42 -5.00 1.47
CA GLY A 97 -5.84 -3.99 0.57
C GLY A 97 -6.81 -2.98 -0.07
N GLU A 98 -6.29 -2.04 -0.86
CA GLU A 98 -7.12 -1.26 -1.78
C GLU A 98 -7.46 -2.16 -2.97
N VAL A 99 -8.75 -2.46 -3.19
CA VAL A 99 -9.21 -3.41 -4.21
C VAL A 99 -8.63 -3.06 -5.59
N VAL A 100 -7.71 -3.89 -6.09
CA VAL A 100 -7.24 -3.83 -7.48
C VAL A 100 -7.69 -5.12 -8.16
N GLU A 101 -8.77 -5.03 -8.95
CA GLU A 101 -9.14 -6.04 -9.95
C GLU A 101 -9.19 -7.51 -9.44
N GLY A 102 -9.97 -7.77 -8.38
CA GLY A 102 -10.47 -9.12 -8.08
C GLY A 102 -9.59 -10.05 -7.25
N ASP A 103 -8.49 -9.55 -6.68
CA ASP A 103 -7.77 -10.25 -5.61
C ASP A 103 -8.04 -9.52 -4.28
N ASP A 104 -8.96 -10.07 -3.48
CA ASP A 104 -9.47 -9.44 -2.26
C ASP A 104 -8.49 -9.57 -1.07
N THR A 105 -7.29 -10.12 -1.27
CA THR A 105 -6.33 -10.38 -0.20
C THR A 105 -4.88 -10.44 -0.70
N GLY A 106 -3.97 -9.71 -0.06
CA GLY A 106 -2.53 -9.76 -0.30
C GLY A 106 -1.69 -9.99 0.96
N VAL A 107 -0.41 -10.29 0.79
CA VAL A 107 0.58 -10.30 1.88
C VAL A 107 1.29 -8.95 1.89
N TYR A 108 1.27 -8.27 3.02
CA TYR A 108 1.87 -6.96 3.22
C TYR A 108 3.05 -7.03 4.17
N ALA A 109 3.94 -6.05 4.08
CA ALA A 109 5.04 -5.88 5.02
C ALA A 109 5.25 -4.40 5.37
N GLN A 110 5.56 -4.12 6.63
CA GLN A 110 6.05 -2.82 7.09
C GLN A 110 7.37 -2.99 7.83
N ARG A 111 8.34 -2.15 7.49
CA ARG A 111 9.66 -2.12 8.12
C ARG A 111 9.69 -1.01 9.15
N TYR A 112 10.37 -1.27 10.25
CA TYR A 112 10.53 -0.32 11.34
C TYR A 112 12.00 -0.23 11.75
N SER A 113 12.41 0.97 12.11
CA SER A 113 13.67 1.19 12.82
C SER A 113 13.59 0.65 14.24
N ASN A 114 14.75 0.51 14.88
CA ASN A 114 14.83 0.08 16.28
C ASN A 114 14.12 0.98 17.29
N THR A 115 13.71 2.20 16.94
CA THR A 115 12.89 3.09 17.77
C THR A 115 11.39 2.90 17.56
N GLY A 116 10.99 2.02 16.63
CA GLY A 116 9.59 1.83 16.24
C GLY A 116 9.08 2.83 15.20
N ALA A 117 9.94 3.68 14.62
CA ALA A 117 9.55 4.53 13.50
C ALA A 117 9.46 3.69 12.21
N ALA A 118 8.32 3.78 11.51
CA ALA A 118 8.11 3.13 10.21
C ALA A 118 9.10 3.67 9.16
N LEU A 119 9.66 2.76 8.36
CA LEU A 119 10.64 3.05 7.32
C LEU A 119 9.94 3.04 5.95
N GLY A 120 9.13 4.06 5.69
CA GLY A 120 8.24 4.17 4.54
C GLY A 120 6.87 3.56 4.79
N ASP A 121 6.04 3.49 3.75
CA ASP A 121 4.70 2.90 3.79
C ASP A 121 4.74 1.36 3.72
N PRO A 122 3.62 0.67 4.02
CA PRO A 122 3.49 -0.75 3.79
C PRO A 122 3.67 -1.11 2.31
N ILE A 123 4.30 -2.26 2.04
CA ILE A 123 4.47 -2.80 0.69
C ILE A 123 3.64 -4.07 0.50
N LEU A 124 3.07 -4.26 -0.70
CA LEU A 124 2.41 -5.51 -1.10
C LEU A 124 3.46 -6.52 -1.59
N VAL A 125 3.76 -7.51 -0.75
CA VAL A 125 4.74 -8.59 -0.99
C VAL A 125 4.23 -9.58 -2.03
N SER A 126 2.95 -9.94 -1.99
CA SER A 126 2.35 -10.94 -2.91
C SER A 126 2.02 -10.38 -4.29
N SER A 127 2.42 -9.15 -4.61
CA SER A 127 2.36 -8.68 -5.99
C SER A 127 3.42 -9.43 -6.80
N PHE A 128 2.99 -10.26 -7.74
CA PHE A 128 3.84 -10.66 -8.85
C PHE A 128 3.85 -9.46 -9.80
N PRO A 129 4.92 -8.64 -9.89
CA PRO A 129 5.16 -7.99 -11.16
C PRO A 129 5.37 -9.14 -12.14
N ASP A 130 4.57 -9.21 -13.19
CA ASP A 130 4.99 -9.88 -14.43
C ASP A 130 6.20 -9.13 -14.98
N ALA A 131 7.34 -9.28 -14.33
CA ALA A 131 8.65 -8.85 -14.77
C ALA A 131 9.69 -9.75 -14.08
N PRO A 132 10.37 -10.63 -14.84
CA PRO A 132 11.45 -11.43 -14.28
C PRO A 132 12.53 -10.49 -13.78
N PHE A 133 13.10 -10.81 -12.62
CA PHE A 133 14.20 -10.09 -11.99
C PHE A 133 15.24 -9.59 -13.01
N GLY A 134 15.26 -8.27 -13.27
CA GLY A 134 16.18 -7.66 -14.22
C GLY A 134 16.07 -6.15 -14.23
N LEU A 135 16.93 -5.50 -13.46
CA LEU A 135 17.38 -4.10 -13.60
C LEU A 135 16.57 -3.23 -14.58
N ALA A 136 15.51 -2.57 -14.10
CA ALA A 136 15.05 -1.36 -14.76
C ALA A 136 16.05 -0.24 -14.45
N ILE A 137 17.18 -0.22 -15.17
CA ILE A 137 17.90 1.04 -15.37
C ILE A 137 16.91 1.92 -16.13
N ALA A 138 16.31 2.90 -15.45
CA ALA A 138 15.57 3.94 -16.14
C ALA A 138 16.52 4.58 -17.18
N PRO A 139 16.20 4.59 -18.48
CA PRO A 139 16.98 5.39 -19.41
C PRO A 139 16.58 6.84 -19.19
N THR A 140 17.16 7.48 -18.17
CA THR A 140 17.32 8.92 -18.19
C THR A 140 18.51 9.27 -19.07
N ALA A 141 18.18 9.94 -20.19
CA ALA A 141 19.03 10.78 -21.03
C ALA A 141 19.97 10.00 -22.01
N LEU A 142 20.09 10.37 -23.29
CA LEU A 142 20.26 11.70 -23.85
C LEU A 142 19.79 11.77 -25.32
N GLU A 143 19.25 12.93 -25.68
CA GLU A 143 19.26 13.57 -27.01
C GLU A 143 18.68 12.83 -28.23
N SER A 144 17.51 13.30 -28.67
CA SER A 144 17.00 13.10 -30.02
C SER A 144 17.98 13.70 -31.05
N LEU A 145 18.57 12.87 -31.90
CA LEU A 145 19.30 13.32 -33.08
C LEU A 145 18.33 14.03 -34.04
N SER A 146 18.37 15.37 -34.07
CA SER A 146 17.63 16.20 -35.02
C SER A 146 18.34 16.19 -36.38
N LEU A 147 17.75 15.57 -37.40
CA LEU A 147 18.04 15.89 -38.81
C LEU A 147 16.93 16.80 -39.37
N PRO A 148 17.28 17.81 -40.20
CA PRO A 148 16.44 18.96 -40.48
C PRO A 148 15.32 18.65 -41.48
N GLY A 149 14.08 18.93 -41.09
CA GLY A 149 12.91 18.79 -41.95
C GLY A 149 11.62 19.06 -41.18
N ALA A 150 11.34 20.34 -40.93
CA ALA A 150 10.08 20.84 -40.38
C ALA A 150 8.86 20.22 -41.09
N VAL A 151 7.68 20.07 -40.46
CA VAL A 151 6.73 21.17 -40.23
C VAL A 151 5.78 20.85 -39.07
N LEU A 152 5.67 21.83 -38.15
CA LEU A 152 4.68 21.93 -37.08
C LEU A 152 3.27 22.20 -37.62
N SER A 153 2.24 21.64 -36.99
CA SER A 153 1.17 22.48 -36.42
C SER A 153 0.12 21.60 -35.77
N ARG A 154 -0.21 21.88 -34.48
CA ARG A 154 -1.56 22.30 -34.05
C ARG A 154 -1.78 22.43 -32.51
N PRO A 155 -2.70 23.33 -32.03
CA PRO A 155 -2.81 23.89 -30.68
C PRO A 155 -3.87 23.29 -29.71
N LEU A 156 -3.66 23.61 -28.43
CA LEU A 156 -4.37 23.25 -27.18
C LEU A 156 -5.79 23.85 -27.03
N GLY A 157 -6.72 23.08 -26.44
CA GLY A 157 -8.04 23.54 -25.97
C GLY A 157 -8.73 22.52 -25.04
N ARG A 158 -9.15 22.96 -23.85
CA ARG A 158 -9.75 22.21 -22.73
C ARG A 158 -11.19 21.72 -23.00
N GLN A 159 -11.53 20.49 -22.57
CA GLN A 159 -12.63 20.18 -21.62
C GLN A 159 -12.62 18.72 -21.13
N LEU A 160 -12.94 18.54 -19.84
CA LEU A 160 -13.18 17.26 -19.14
C LEU A 160 -14.61 16.75 -19.42
N ALA A 161 -14.74 15.49 -19.83
CA ALA A 161 -15.82 14.57 -19.42
C ALA A 161 -15.43 13.12 -19.76
N TYR A 162 -15.78 12.21 -18.85
CA TYR A 162 -15.42 10.79 -18.76
C TYR A 162 -15.72 9.92 -20.01
N LEU A 163 -14.97 8.82 -20.09
CA LEU A 163 -15.23 7.54 -20.81
C LEU A 163 -14.87 7.41 -22.30
N ARG A 164 -13.87 6.52 -22.48
CA ARG A 164 -13.41 5.78 -23.66
C ARG A 164 -12.74 6.58 -24.80
N GLY A 165 -11.47 6.22 -25.01
CA GLY A 165 -10.86 6.22 -26.33
C GLY A 165 -10.01 7.44 -26.64
N ASN A 166 -8.69 7.20 -26.66
CA ASN A 166 -7.66 7.80 -27.51
C ASN A 166 -7.68 9.33 -27.76
N LEU A 167 -6.59 9.98 -27.33
CA LEU A 167 -6.16 11.36 -27.62
C LEU A 167 -6.64 11.87 -28.99
N THR A 168 -7.46 12.94 -29.01
CA THR A 168 -7.65 13.79 -30.19
C THR A 168 -6.69 15.00 -30.05
N GLN A 169 -5.81 15.32 -31.01
CA GLN A 169 -6.02 16.16 -32.19
C GLN A 169 -4.61 16.33 -32.84
N ARG A 170 -4.38 16.48 -34.16
CA ARG A 170 -5.03 17.40 -35.10
C ARG A 170 -4.24 17.35 -36.45
N VAL A 171 -4.85 17.17 -37.63
CA VAL A 171 -4.53 17.88 -38.91
C VAL A 171 -5.80 17.93 -39.80
N ARG A 172 -5.93 19.01 -40.58
CA ARG A 172 -7.12 19.60 -41.23
C ARG A 172 -7.38 19.01 -42.63
N ARG A 173 -8.64 19.22 -43.10
CA ARG A 173 -9.09 19.46 -44.52
C ARG A 173 -9.04 18.22 -45.44
N ARG A 174 -9.93 17.99 -46.42
CA ARG A 174 -11.04 18.72 -47.06
C ARG A 174 -11.74 17.70 -48.00
N ALA A 175 -13.07 17.80 -48.20
CA ALA A 175 -13.83 17.57 -49.46
C ALA A 175 -15.32 17.38 -49.08
N ILE A 176 -16.19 18.39 -49.15
CA ILE A 176 -16.98 18.83 -50.31
C ILE A 176 -17.88 17.71 -50.89
N HIS A 177 -19.17 17.76 -50.57
CA HIS A 177 -20.35 17.62 -51.45
C HIS A 177 -21.59 17.95 -50.57
N SER A 178 -22.13 19.17 -50.63
CA SER A 178 -23.31 19.52 -51.44
C SER A 178 -24.51 18.63 -51.16
N LEU A 179 -25.51 19.15 -50.44
CA LEU A 179 -26.94 18.92 -50.67
C LEU A 179 -27.75 19.97 -49.89
N SER A 180 -28.45 20.82 -50.64
CA SER A 180 -29.43 21.80 -50.16
C SER A 180 -30.65 21.12 -49.53
N PRO A 181 -31.40 21.78 -48.61
CA PRO A 181 -32.67 21.28 -48.10
C PRO A 181 -33.85 21.68 -49.02
N PRO A 182 -34.94 20.90 -49.12
CA PRO A 182 -36.16 21.39 -49.74
C PRO A 182 -37.01 22.19 -48.74
N MET A 183 -37.59 23.26 -49.28
CA MET A 183 -38.50 24.22 -48.66
C MET A 183 -39.92 23.66 -48.50
N ASP A 184 -40.56 24.08 -47.40
CA ASP A 184 -41.97 24.43 -47.19
C ASP A 184 -43.12 23.71 -47.89
N ALA A 185 -44.07 23.25 -47.07
CA ALA A 185 -45.52 23.40 -47.25
C ALA A 185 -46.23 22.88 -45.97
N ILE A 186 -47.33 23.38 -45.43
CA ILE A 186 -48.30 24.44 -45.72
C ILE A 186 -49.12 24.56 -44.41
N GLN A 187 -49.52 25.78 -44.02
CA GLN A 187 -50.60 25.97 -43.04
C GLN A 187 -51.96 25.74 -43.70
N MET A 188 -52.82 24.97 -43.03
CA MET A 188 -54.25 25.21 -42.84
C MET A 188 -54.73 24.42 -41.63
#